data_AF-A0A0U2CJB1-F1
#
_entry.id   AF-A0A0U2CJB1-F1
#
_cell.length_a   1.000
_cell.length_b   1.000
_cell.length_c   1.000
_cell.angle_alpha   90.00
_cell.angle_beta   90.00
_cell.angle_gamma   90.00
#
_symmetry.space_group_name_H-M   'P 1'
#
loop_
_entity.id
_entity.type
_entity.pdbx_description
1 polymer ?
#
loop_
_entity_poly.entity_id
_entity_poly.type
_entity_poly.pdbx_seq_one_letter_code
_entity_poly.pdbx_strand_id
1 'polypeptide(L)'
;MITSLPMMNEVISNPLLDKFMKDLIVQILAMVSEQERNESKRRQAQGIQVAKEKGVYKGRPLLYSPNAKDPQKRVIYHRVVEMLEEGQAISKIAKEVNITRQTVYRIKHDKGLS
;
A
#
# COMPACT_ATOMS: atom_id res chain seq x y z
N MET A 1 24.51 -0.71 -14.41
CA MET A 1 24.18 0.67 -14.80
C MET A 1 25.34 1.62 -14.53
N ILE A 2 25.98 1.61 -13.35
CA ILE A 2 27.10 2.55 -13.05
C ILE A 2 28.41 2.14 -13.77
N THR A 3 28.70 0.84 -13.86
CA THR A 3 29.95 0.29 -14.45
C THR A 3 29.92 0.13 -15.97
N SER A 4 28.81 0.46 -16.63
CA SER A 4 28.60 0.24 -18.07
C SER A 4 28.98 1.43 -18.95
N LEU A 5 29.59 2.48 -18.38
CA LEU A 5 30.02 3.65 -19.13
C LEU A 5 31.35 3.35 -19.87
N PRO A 6 31.45 3.59 -21.19
CA PRO A 6 32.66 3.29 -21.97
C PRO A 6 33.93 3.93 -21.41
N MET A 7 33.82 5.16 -20.90
CA MET A 7 34.91 5.93 -20.29
C MET A 7 35.44 5.33 -18.98
N MET A 8 34.72 4.42 -18.31
CA MET A 8 35.25 3.70 -17.14
C MET A 8 36.26 2.61 -17.53
N ASN A 9 36.20 2.12 -18.77
CA ASN A 9 37.08 1.07 -19.28
C ASN A 9 38.31 1.62 -20.01
N GLU A 10 38.36 2.92 -20.27
CA GLU A 10 39.54 3.55 -20.87
C GLU A 10 40.63 3.71 -19.80
N VAL A 11 41.87 3.37 -20.18
CA VAL A 11 43.05 3.53 -19.33
C VAL A 11 43.69 4.86 -19.69
N ILE A 12 43.52 5.88 -18.84
CA ILE A 12 44.29 7.11 -18.96
C ILE A 12 45.73 6.82 -18.54
N SER A 13 46.71 7.30 -19.32
CA SER A 13 48.14 6.99 -19.14
C SER A 13 48.71 7.34 -17.75
N ASN A 14 48.03 8.20 -16.97
CA ASN A 14 48.36 8.48 -15.57
C ASN A 14 47.34 7.80 -14.62
N PRO A 15 47.74 6.75 -13.88
CA PRO A 15 46.86 5.99 -12.99
C PRO A 15 46.18 6.81 -11.88
N LEU A 16 46.85 7.86 -11.39
CA LEU A 16 46.29 8.71 -10.33
C LEU A 16 45.15 9.58 -10.87
N LEU A 17 45.32 10.11 -12.09
CA LEU A 17 44.29 10.90 -12.76
C LEU A 17 43.11 10.02 -13.19
N ASP A 18 43.39 8.80 -13.66
CA ASP A 18 42.36 7.82 -14.03
C ASP A 18 41.44 7.49 -12.84
N LYS A 19 42.05 7.15 -11.69
CA LYS A 19 41.32 6.85 -10.46
C LYS A 19 40.48 8.06 -10.00
N PHE A 20 41.09 9.25 -10.00
CA PHE A 20 40.39 10.48 -9.58
C PHE A 20 39.16 10.77 -10.45
N MET A 21 39.27 10.65 -11.78
CA MET A 21 38.16 10.88 -12.70
C MET A 21 37.04 9.85 -12.51
N LYS A 22 37.39 8.58 -12.33
CA LYS A 22 36.40 7.51 -12.07
C LYS A 22 35.66 7.74 -10.75
N ASP A 23 36.38 8.09 -9.68
CA ASP A 23 35.80 8.38 -8.38
C ASP A 23 34.85 9.59 -8.45
N LEU A 24 35.23 10.65 -9.17
CA LEU A 24 34.39 11.84 -9.37
C LEU A 24 33.09 11.51 -10.14
N ILE A 25 33.19 10.74 -11.23
CA ILE A 25 32.02 10.32 -12.01
C ILE A 25 31.05 9.50 -11.15
N VAL A 26 31.58 8.56 -10.37
CA VAL A 26 30.75 7.73 -9.46
C VAL A 26 30.03 8.62 -8.44
N GLN A 27 30.71 9.60 -7.86
CA GLN A 27 30.11 10.52 -6.89
C GLN A 27 29.00 11.36 -7.51
N ILE A 28 29.20 11.91 -8.70
CA ILE A 28 28.18 12.70 -9.41
C ILE A 28 26.95 11.83 -9.72
N LEU A 29 27.14 10.61 -10.22
CA LEU A 29 26.03 9.70 -10.53
C LEU A 29 25.28 9.28 -9.27
N ALA A 30 25.98 9.04 -8.17
CA ALA A 30 25.36 8.74 -6.88
C ALA A 30 24.49 9.91 -6.41
N MET A 31 25.02 11.13 -6.47
CA MET A 31 24.29 12.36 -6.11
C MET A 31 23.04 12.56 -6.97
N VAL A 32 23.14 12.41 -8.29
CA VAL A 32 21.98 12.54 -9.21
C VAL A 32 20.93 11.47 -8.90
N SER A 33 21.36 10.23 -8.67
CA SER A 33 20.45 9.12 -8.33
C SER A 33 19.70 9.37 -7.02
N GLU A 34 20.38 9.94 -6.01
CA GLU A 34 19.77 10.32 -4.74
C GLU A 34 18.77 11.48 -4.92
N GLN A 35 19.15 12.50 -5.68
CA GLN A 35 18.28 13.63 -6.00
C GLN A 35 17.01 13.17 -6.72
N GLU A 36 17.10 12.30 -7.72
CA GLU A 36 15.94 11.76 -8.44
C GLU A 36 14.99 10.96 -7.53
N ARG A 37 15.54 10.17 -6.60
CA ARG A 37 14.75 9.43 -5.60
C ARG A 37 13.98 10.39 -4.69
N ASN A 38 14.65 11.44 -4.22
CA ASN A 38 14.05 12.45 -3.36
C ASN A 38 12.98 13.25 -4.10
N GLU A 39 13.24 13.65 -5.33
CA GLU A 39 12.30 14.34 -6.20
C GLU A 39 11.04 13.51 -6.51
N SER A 40 11.21 12.21 -6.72
CA SER A 40 10.09 11.30 -6.95
C SER A 40 9.18 11.19 -5.73
N LYS A 41 9.77 11.09 -4.52
CA LYS A 41 9.01 11.11 -3.27
C LYS A 41 8.33 12.46 -3.03
N ARG A 42 9.01 13.57 -3.33
CA ARG A 42 8.45 14.93 -3.21
C ARG A 42 7.20 15.09 -4.08
N ARG A 43 7.29 14.70 -5.36
CA ARG A 43 6.14 14.74 -6.29
C ARG A 43 5.02 13.81 -5.85
N GLN A 44 5.34 12.61 -5.37
CA GLN A 44 4.34 11.70 -4.82
C GLN A 44 3.63 12.31 -3.61
N ALA A 45 4.37 12.92 -2.68
CA ALA A 45 3.79 13.57 -1.51
C ALA A 45 2.86 14.73 -1.88
N GLN A 46 3.28 15.58 -2.83
CA GLN A 46 2.42 16.64 -3.39
C GLN A 46 1.13 16.07 -3.99
N GLY A 47 1.23 15.01 -4.79
CA GLY A 47 0.06 14.34 -5.37
C GLY A 47 -0.88 13.75 -4.31
N ILE A 48 -0.32 13.10 -3.28
CA ILE A 48 -1.08 12.55 -2.14
C ILE A 48 -1.80 13.68 -1.40
N GLN A 49 -1.14 14.82 -1.16
CA GLN A 49 -1.74 15.97 -0.49
C GLN A 49 -2.95 16.49 -1.26
N VAL A 50 -2.80 16.74 -2.57
CA VAL A 50 -3.92 17.17 -3.43
C VAL A 50 -5.07 16.15 -3.43
N ALA A 51 -4.75 14.85 -3.47
CA ALA A 51 -5.78 13.80 -3.42
C ALA A 51 -6.48 13.69 -2.05
N LYS A 52 -5.77 13.97 -0.95
CA LYS A 52 -6.36 14.08 0.39
C LYS A 52 -7.28 15.29 0.50
N GLU A 53 -6.86 16.45 0.00
CA GLU A 53 -7.69 17.67 -0.04
C GLU A 53 -8.98 17.45 -0.86
N LYS A 54 -8.90 16.68 -1.95
CA LYS A 54 -10.06 16.25 -2.74
C LYS A 54 -10.91 15.15 -2.10
N GLY A 55 -10.54 14.65 -0.91
CA GLY A 55 -11.29 13.59 -0.22
C GLY A 55 -11.25 12.21 -0.89
N VAL A 56 -10.25 11.93 -1.73
CA VAL A 56 -10.13 10.65 -2.46
C VAL A 56 -9.80 9.50 -1.50
N TYR A 57 -8.98 9.76 -0.47
CA TYR A 57 -8.58 8.75 0.51
C TYR A 57 -9.72 8.48 1.52
N LYS A 58 -10.41 7.34 1.35
CA LYS A 58 -11.52 6.89 2.23
C LYS A 58 -11.13 5.74 3.16
N GLY A 59 -9.83 5.49 3.33
CA GLY A 59 -9.32 4.38 4.12
C GLY A 59 -9.60 3.00 3.49
N ARG A 60 -9.61 1.96 4.33
CA ARG A 60 -9.84 0.58 3.88
C ARG A 60 -11.34 0.34 3.64
N PRO A 61 -11.75 -0.12 2.45
CA PRO A 61 -13.14 -0.50 2.20
C PRO A 61 -13.63 -1.62 3.14
N LEU A 62 -14.93 -1.64 3.42
CA LEU A 62 -15.53 -2.66 4.27
C LEU A 62 -15.37 -4.06 3.67
N LEU A 63 -14.76 -4.94 4.45
CA LEU A 63 -14.43 -6.29 4.02
C LEU A 63 -15.66 -7.20 3.90
N TYR A 64 -16.61 -7.05 4.83
CA TYR A 64 -17.92 -7.74 4.85
C TYR A 64 -19.00 -6.68 4.72
N SER A 65 -19.59 -6.60 3.54
CA SER A 65 -20.62 -5.64 3.16
C SER A 65 -21.35 -6.19 1.92
N PRO A 66 -22.56 -5.70 1.58
CA PRO A 66 -23.28 -6.19 0.40
C PRO A 66 -22.51 -5.89 -0.90
N ASN A 67 -21.69 -4.83 -0.88
CA ASN A 67 -20.89 -4.37 -2.01
C ASN A 67 -19.40 -4.71 -1.86
N ALA A 68 -19.04 -5.68 -1.01
CA ALA A 68 -17.64 -6.07 -0.85
C ALA A 68 -17.04 -6.52 -2.18
N LYS A 69 -15.78 -6.16 -2.41
CA LYS A 69 -15.03 -6.51 -3.64
C LYS A 69 -14.97 -8.03 -3.87
N ASP A 70 -14.84 -8.78 -2.79
CA ASP A 70 -14.74 -10.23 -2.80
C ASP A 70 -16.14 -10.89 -2.71
N PRO A 71 -16.56 -11.69 -3.71
CA PRO A 71 -17.86 -12.36 -3.70
C PRO A 71 -18.10 -13.26 -2.48
N GLN A 72 -17.08 -13.98 -2.01
CA GLN A 72 -17.24 -14.87 -0.86
C GLN A 72 -17.57 -14.09 0.41
N LYS A 73 -16.96 -12.91 0.56
CA LYS A 73 -17.21 -12.04 1.72
C LYS A 73 -18.57 -11.36 1.68
N ARG A 74 -19.16 -11.20 0.49
CA ARG A 74 -20.57 -10.80 0.35
C ARG A 74 -21.50 -11.90 0.86
N VAL A 75 -21.26 -13.15 0.48
CA VAL A 75 -22.05 -14.30 0.95
C VAL A 75 -21.98 -14.42 2.48
N ILE A 76 -20.78 -14.32 3.04
CA ILE A 76 -20.58 -14.30 4.50
C ILE A 76 -21.37 -13.17 5.16
N TYR A 77 -21.34 -11.96 4.59
CA TYR A 77 -22.11 -10.83 5.11
C TYR A 77 -23.61 -11.13 5.16
N HIS A 78 -24.18 -11.65 4.06
CA HIS A 78 -25.61 -11.99 4.02
C HIS A 78 -25.97 -13.11 5.01
N ARG A 79 -25.11 -14.13 5.13
CA ARG A 79 -25.30 -15.20 6.11
C ARG A 79 -25.28 -14.68 7.55
N VAL A 80 -24.38 -13.76 7.87
CA VAL A 80 -24.33 -13.12 9.20
C VAL A 80 -25.60 -12.33 9.48
N VAL A 81 -26.12 -11.58 8.49
CA VAL A 81 -27.38 -10.83 8.63
C VAL A 81 -28.56 -11.76 8.87
N GLU A 82 -28.69 -12.83 8.09
CA GLU A 82 -29.73 -13.86 8.26
C GLU A 82 -29.69 -14.46 9.68
N MET A 83 -28.51 -14.90 10.15
CA MET A 83 -28.37 -15.47 11.49
C MET A 83 -28.66 -14.46 12.62
N LEU A 84 -28.45 -13.16 12.38
CA LEU A 84 -28.81 -12.10 13.33
C LEU A 84 -30.34 -11.90 13.39
N GLU A 85 -31.02 -11.95 12.25
CA GLU A 85 -32.48 -11.85 12.15
C GLU A 85 -33.19 -13.07 12.76
N GLU A 86 -32.59 -14.26 12.65
CA GLU A 86 -33.01 -15.48 13.36
C GLU A 86 -32.81 -15.39 14.90
N GLY A 87 -32.16 -14.35 15.41
CA GLY A 87 -31.91 -14.17 16.84
C GLY A 87 -30.79 -15.06 17.39
N GLN A 88 -29.88 -15.57 16.54
CA GLN A 88 -28.78 -16.41 17.02
C GLN A 88 -27.76 -15.62 17.86
N ALA A 89 -27.14 -16.30 18.83
CA ALA A 89 -26.12 -15.69 19.68
C ALA A 89 -24.86 -15.27 18.88
N ILE A 90 -24.38 -14.05 19.11
CA ILE A 90 -23.21 -13.45 18.43
C ILE A 90 -21.97 -14.35 18.47
N SER A 91 -21.76 -15.05 19.60
CA SER A 91 -20.62 -15.96 19.77
C SER A 91 -20.70 -17.19 18.87
N LYS A 92 -21.91 -17.67 18.57
CA LYS A 92 -22.16 -18.80 17.66
C LYS A 92 -21.92 -18.37 16.22
N ILE A 93 -22.49 -17.24 15.81
CA ILE A 93 -22.31 -16.66 14.46
C ILE A 93 -20.82 -16.47 14.13
N ALA A 94 -20.08 -15.86 15.06
CA ALA A 94 -18.65 -15.62 14.90
C ALA A 94 -17.85 -16.91 14.65
N LYS A 95 -18.19 -18.00 15.36
CA LYS A 95 -17.53 -19.30 15.21
C LYS A 95 -17.93 -20.00 13.91
N GLU A 96 -19.21 -19.99 13.57
CA GLU A 96 -19.75 -20.68 12.39
C GLU A 96 -19.19 -20.08 11.09
N VAL A 97 -19.15 -18.76 11.01
CA VAL A 97 -18.71 -18.04 9.80
C VAL A 97 -17.22 -17.65 9.86
N ASN A 98 -16.53 -18.07 10.93
CA ASN A 98 -15.10 -17.82 11.16
C ASN A 98 -14.70 -16.33 11.05
N ILE A 99 -15.43 -15.47 11.73
CA ILE A 99 -15.11 -14.03 11.84
C ILE A 99 -15.06 -13.58 13.30
N THR A 100 -14.40 -12.45 13.55
CA THR A 100 -14.33 -11.92 14.91
C THR A 100 -15.71 -11.46 15.39
N ARG A 101 -15.99 -11.63 16.68
CA ARG A 101 -17.25 -11.14 17.30
C ARG A 101 -17.45 -9.65 17.06
N GLN A 102 -16.36 -8.87 17.06
CA GLN A 102 -16.41 -7.42 16.78
C GLN A 102 -16.94 -7.13 15.37
N THR A 103 -16.60 -7.96 14.38
CA THR A 103 -17.14 -7.82 13.01
C THR A 103 -18.63 -8.09 12.99
N VAL A 104 -19.10 -9.11 13.71
CA VAL A 104 -20.54 -9.40 13.86
C VAL A 104 -21.26 -8.24 14.55
N TYR A 105 -20.72 -7.72 15.66
CA TYR A 105 -21.29 -6.56 16.35
C TYR A 105 -21.36 -5.32 15.46
N ARG A 106 -20.32 -5.06 14.67
CA ARG A 106 -20.32 -3.96 13.70
C ARG A 106 -21.44 -4.15 12.68
N ILE A 107 -21.59 -5.34 12.10
CA ILE A 107 -22.66 -5.64 11.13
C ILE A 107 -24.04 -5.46 11.77
N LYS A 108 -24.23 -5.94 13.01
CA LYS A 108 -25.48 -5.77 13.79
C LYS A 108 -25.81 -4.28 13.96
N HIS A 109 -24.84 -3.49 14.41
CA HIS A 109 -25.00 -2.05 14.62
C HIS A 109 -25.27 -1.29 13.31
N ASP A 110 -24.52 -1.58 12.25
CA ASP A 110 -24.70 -0.96 10.93
C ASP A 110 -26.10 -1.23 10.33
N LYS A 111 -26.75 -2.33 10.74
CA LYS A 111 -28.11 -2.70 10.31
C LYS A 111 -29.22 -2.16 11.22
N GLY A 112 -28.89 -1.55 12.36
CA GLY A 112 -29.89 -1.06 13.32
C GLY A 112 -30.70 -2.17 13.99
N LEU A 113 -30.22 -3.41 13.95
CA LEU A 113 -30.80 -4.53 14.68
C LEU A 113 -30.39 -4.35 16.14
N SER A 114 -31.23 -3.74 16.97
CA SER A 114 -30.96 -3.57 18.42
C SER A 114 -31.42 -4.80 19.18
#